data_AF-A0A418V878-F1
#
_entry.id   AF-A0A418V878-F1
#
_cell.length_a   1.000
_cell.length_b   1.000
_cell.length_c   1.000
_cell.angle_alpha   90.00
_cell.angle_beta   90.00
_cell.angle_gamma   90.00
#
_symmetry.space_group_name_H-M   'P 1'
#
loop_
_entity.id
_entity.type
_entity.pdbx_description
1 polymer ?
#
loop_
_entity_poly.entity_id
_entity_poly.type
_entity_poly.pdbx_seq_one_letter_code
_entity_poly.pdbx_strand_id
1 'polypeptide(L)'
;MKKMTILLSILAVSSAGATRTAENLKGFRNVCVNASFEEKGKENEAVRGKLITRLEAALKKANIAVAPGECGPKGLTANRQVNLFFSFFTTDDGDIYQASLEGWLSKEGNYKEVTLWSDLYIGGLDVGGGSLEAADLADELVADFIADWKKTTH
;
A
#
# COMPACT_ATOMS: atom_id res chain seq x y z
N MET A 1 18.69 -15.40 -49.14
CA MET A 1 17.72 -14.40 -48.66
C MET A 1 18.05 -14.08 -47.21
N LYS A 2 18.33 -12.80 -46.91
CA LYS A 2 18.86 -12.34 -45.62
C LYS A 2 17.82 -12.54 -44.51
N LYS A 3 18.25 -13.19 -43.42
CA LYS A 3 17.49 -13.38 -42.19
C LYS A 3 17.21 -12.00 -41.57
N MET A 4 15.95 -11.62 -41.50
CA MET A 4 15.51 -10.39 -40.86
C MET A 4 15.35 -10.70 -39.36
N THR A 5 16.42 -10.42 -38.61
CA THR A 5 16.40 -10.43 -37.16
C THR A 5 15.51 -9.28 -36.69
N ILE A 6 14.27 -9.59 -36.33
CA ILE A 6 13.41 -8.65 -35.61
C ILE A 6 13.95 -8.62 -34.16
N LEU A 7 14.69 -7.57 -33.83
CA LEU A 7 14.94 -7.17 -32.45
C LEU A 7 13.59 -6.79 -31.84
N LEU A 8 13.03 -7.65 -31.01
CA LEU A 8 11.89 -7.33 -30.18
C LEU A 8 12.39 -6.45 -29.03
N SER A 9 12.10 -5.16 -29.12
CA SER A 9 12.41 -4.16 -28.10
C SER A 9 11.73 -4.51 -26.77
N ILE A 10 12.53 -4.96 -25.81
CA ILE A 10 12.48 -4.71 -24.37
C ILE A 10 11.12 -4.15 -23.88
N LEU A 11 10.19 -5.03 -23.51
CA LEU A 11 9.22 -4.69 -22.47
C LEU A 11 9.99 -4.70 -21.14
N ALA A 12 10.54 -3.54 -20.79
CA ALA A 12 10.80 -3.23 -19.39
C ALA A 12 9.43 -3.09 -18.72
N VAL A 13 8.85 -4.23 -18.35
CA VAL A 13 7.80 -4.26 -17.34
C VAL A 13 8.53 -3.83 -16.08
N SER A 14 8.49 -2.53 -15.78
CA SER A 14 8.92 -2.02 -14.49
C SER A 14 7.98 -2.62 -13.46
N SER A 15 8.29 -3.84 -13.02
CA SER A 15 7.79 -4.41 -11.79
C SER A 15 8.31 -3.49 -10.69
N ALA A 16 7.52 -2.47 -10.33
CA ALA A 16 7.81 -1.59 -9.22
C ALA A 16 7.78 -2.47 -7.96
N GLY A 17 8.95 -3.02 -7.63
CA GLY A 17 9.19 -3.74 -6.39
C GLY A 17 9.04 -2.80 -5.21
N ALA A 18 8.69 -3.36 -4.06
CA ALA A 18 8.57 -2.66 -2.78
C ALA A 18 9.70 -1.61 -2.60
N THR A 19 9.33 -0.35 -2.38
CA THR A 19 10.29 0.73 -2.06
C THR A 19 10.27 1.00 -0.56
N ARG A 20 10.90 0.11 0.20
CA ARG A 20 10.94 0.15 1.66
C ARG A 20 12.13 0.94 2.21
N THR A 21 12.25 2.21 1.83
CA THR A 21 13.31 3.08 2.36
C THR A 21 12.93 3.53 3.78
N ALA A 22 13.28 2.72 4.78
CA ALA A 22 12.92 2.95 6.17
C ALA A 22 13.26 4.38 6.63
N GLU A 23 14.45 4.90 6.28
CA GLU A 23 14.94 6.23 6.63
C GLU A 23 13.97 7.36 6.27
N ASN A 24 13.15 7.19 5.23
CA ASN A 24 12.14 8.16 4.84
C ASN A 24 11.08 8.34 5.92
N LEU A 25 10.87 7.35 6.80
CA LEU A 25 9.92 7.39 7.93
C LEU A 25 10.49 8.15 9.15
N LYS A 26 11.74 8.60 9.10
CA LYS A 26 12.36 9.34 10.20
C LYS A 26 11.66 10.68 10.41
N GLY A 27 11.31 10.95 11.65
CA GLY A 27 10.75 12.24 12.06
C GLY A 27 9.23 12.30 12.08
N PHE A 28 8.53 11.31 11.54
CA PHE A 28 7.10 11.14 11.76
C PHE A 28 6.81 10.63 13.17
N ARG A 29 5.57 10.84 13.62
CA ARG A 29 5.11 10.53 14.99
C ARG A 29 3.75 9.85 15.02
N ASN A 30 2.96 10.00 13.98
CA ASN A 30 1.68 9.33 13.83
C ASN A 30 1.44 8.93 12.37
N VAL A 31 0.44 8.09 12.18
CA VAL A 31 -0.01 7.57 10.88
C VAL A 31 -1.50 7.86 10.74
N CYS A 32 -1.95 8.29 9.57
CA CYS A 32 -3.37 8.21 9.21
C CYS A 32 -3.57 7.03 8.28
N VAL A 33 -4.64 6.25 8.49
CA VAL A 33 -4.91 5.03 7.73
C VAL A 33 -6.13 5.22 6.86
N ASN A 34 -6.03 4.79 5.61
CA ASN A 34 -7.16 4.63 4.72
C ASN A 34 -6.98 3.37 3.85
N ALA A 35 -8.04 2.91 3.20
CA ALA A 35 -7.99 1.74 2.34
C ALA A 35 -8.90 1.88 1.11
N SER A 36 -8.61 1.10 0.07
CA SER A 36 -9.54 0.74 -1.00
C SER A 36 -9.68 -0.78 -1.06
N PHE A 37 -10.90 -1.23 -1.37
CA PHE A 37 -11.20 -2.63 -1.61
C PHE A 37 -12.17 -2.72 -2.80
N GLU A 38 -11.72 -3.38 -3.85
CA GLU A 38 -12.51 -3.65 -5.05
C GLU A 38 -12.45 -5.14 -5.39
N GLU A 39 -13.60 -5.78 -5.52
CA GLU A 39 -13.68 -7.18 -5.92
C GLU A 39 -14.56 -7.28 -7.15
N LYS A 40 -14.00 -7.80 -8.25
CA LYS A 40 -14.69 -7.97 -9.54
C LYS A 40 -15.35 -6.68 -10.03
N GLY A 41 -14.60 -5.58 -10.00
CA GLY A 41 -15.10 -4.26 -10.41
C GLY A 41 -16.08 -3.61 -9.42
N LYS A 42 -16.23 -4.15 -8.20
CA LYS A 42 -17.20 -3.65 -7.21
C LYS A 42 -16.52 -3.26 -5.90
N GLU A 43 -16.71 -2.02 -5.50
CA GLU A 43 -16.31 -1.53 -4.19
C GLU A 43 -17.18 -2.12 -3.07
N ASN A 44 -16.59 -2.37 -1.91
CA ASN A 44 -17.31 -2.78 -0.72
C ASN A 44 -16.88 -1.97 0.50
N GLU A 45 -17.65 -0.93 0.80
CA GLU A 45 -17.44 0.00 1.91
C GLU A 45 -17.34 -0.69 3.28
N ALA A 46 -18.11 -1.76 3.50
CA ALA A 46 -18.09 -2.48 4.76
C ALA A 46 -16.80 -3.28 4.96
N VAL A 47 -16.27 -3.88 3.88
CA VAL A 47 -14.96 -4.55 3.90
C VAL A 47 -13.85 -3.52 4.04
N ARG A 48 -13.91 -2.40 3.30
CA ARG A 48 -12.98 -1.27 3.43
C ARG A 48 -12.88 -0.79 4.87
N GLY A 49 -14.01 -0.57 5.55
CA GLY A 49 -14.04 -0.15 6.96
C GLY A 49 -13.42 -1.18 7.92
N LYS A 50 -13.62 -2.47 7.67
CA LYS A 50 -12.98 -3.55 8.44
C LYS A 50 -11.47 -3.59 8.24
N LEU A 51 -10.99 -3.39 7.00
CA LEU A 51 -9.55 -3.34 6.68
C LEU A 51 -8.89 -2.14 7.38
N ILE A 52 -9.50 -0.96 7.33
CA ILE A 52 -9.01 0.22 8.08
C ILE A 52 -8.92 -0.11 9.57
N THR A 53 -9.99 -0.62 10.17
CA THR A 53 -10.02 -0.97 11.60
C THR A 53 -8.92 -1.98 11.96
N ARG A 54 -8.66 -2.95 11.08
CA ARG A 54 -7.62 -3.97 11.26
C ARG A 54 -6.21 -3.36 11.24
N LEU A 55 -5.91 -2.55 10.23
CA LEU A 55 -4.64 -1.83 10.10
C LEU A 55 -4.39 -0.93 11.31
N GLU A 56 -5.40 -0.17 11.74
CA GLU A 56 -5.29 0.67 12.94
C GLU A 56 -5.00 -0.16 14.20
N ALA A 57 -5.65 -1.32 14.36
CA ALA A 57 -5.42 -2.20 15.50
C ALA A 57 -3.98 -2.74 15.52
N ALA A 58 -3.43 -3.11 14.36
CA ALA A 58 -2.03 -3.55 14.23
C ALA A 58 -1.04 -2.44 14.60
N LEU A 59 -1.25 -1.23 14.09
CA LEU A 59 -0.42 -0.05 14.42
C LEU A 59 -0.49 0.30 15.91
N LYS A 60 -1.70 0.32 16.49
CA LYS A 60 -1.91 0.59 17.92
C LYS A 60 -1.21 -0.48 18.79
N LYS A 61 -1.32 -1.76 18.44
CA LYS A 61 -0.60 -2.86 19.12
C LYS A 61 0.92 -2.68 19.06
N ALA A 62 1.43 -2.06 17.99
CA ALA A 62 2.85 -1.74 17.84
C ALA A 62 3.28 -0.41 18.52
N ASN A 63 2.39 0.26 19.25
CA ASN A 63 2.59 1.59 19.85
C ASN A 63 2.85 2.71 18.82
N ILE A 64 2.33 2.57 17.61
CA ILE A 64 2.35 3.64 16.59
C ILE A 64 1.05 4.43 16.72
N ALA A 65 1.15 5.75 16.93
CA ALA A 65 -0.02 6.59 17.09
C ALA A 65 -0.79 6.70 15.77
N VAL A 66 -2.11 6.52 15.83
CA VAL A 66 -3.00 6.66 14.67
C VAL A 66 -3.77 7.98 14.80
N ALA A 67 -3.68 8.84 13.79
CA ALA A 67 -4.42 10.10 13.73
C ALA A 67 -5.91 9.82 13.41
N PRO A 68 -6.86 10.46 14.13
CA PRO A 68 -8.28 10.30 13.85
C PRO A 68 -8.72 11.13 12.64
N GLY A 69 -9.76 10.66 11.94
CA GLY A 69 -10.39 11.38 10.82
C GLY A 69 -9.81 11.04 9.46
N GLU A 70 -10.20 11.80 8.42
CA GLU A 70 -9.73 11.57 7.05
C GLU A 70 -8.27 12.00 6.87
N CYS A 71 -7.53 11.22 6.07
CA CYS A 71 -6.13 11.52 5.78
C CYS A 71 -6.00 12.80 4.95
N GLY A 72 -5.67 13.90 5.62
CA GLY A 72 -5.48 15.20 4.98
C GLY A 72 -4.20 15.26 4.13
N PRO A 73 -4.14 16.19 3.15
CA PRO A 73 -3.02 16.32 2.21
C PRO A 73 -1.74 16.92 2.83
N LYS A 74 -1.73 17.26 4.12
CA LYS A 74 -0.61 17.94 4.79
C LYS A 74 0.22 16.96 5.62
N GLY A 75 0.96 16.07 4.95
CA GLY A 75 2.02 15.25 5.58
C GLY A 75 3.23 16.06 6.06
N LEU A 76 3.97 15.50 7.03
CA LEU A 76 5.18 15.96 7.76
C LEU A 76 5.22 17.41 8.31
N THR A 77 5.01 18.46 7.51
CA THR A 77 5.35 19.85 7.86
C THR A 77 4.46 20.48 8.93
N ALA A 78 3.21 20.04 9.08
CA ALA A 78 2.31 20.50 10.15
C ALA A 78 2.10 19.45 11.25
N ASN A 79 1.92 18.19 10.86
CA ASN A 79 1.36 17.16 11.75
C ASN A 79 2.32 16.01 12.07
N ARG A 80 3.52 15.97 11.45
CA ARG A 80 4.46 14.84 11.54
C ARG A 80 3.78 13.49 11.27
N GLN A 81 2.88 13.49 10.28
CA GLN A 81 2.00 12.37 9.90
C GLN A 81 2.42 11.73 8.58
N VAL A 82 2.43 10.40 8.52
CA VAL A 82 2.43 9.60 7.27
C VAL A 82 1.00 9.21 6.94
N ASN A 83 0.59 9.33 5.69
CA ASN A 83 -0.67 8.77 5.21
C ASN A 83 -0.41 7.36 4.68
N LEU A 84 -0.99 6.36 5.32
CA LEU A 84 -0.88 4.95 4.98
C LEU A 84 -2.14 4.51 4.23
N PHE A 85 -1.99 4.06 2.99
CA PHE A 85 -3.09 3.65 2.14
C PHE A 85 -2.93 2.20 1.72
N PHE A 86 -3.88 1.35 2.13
CA PHE A 86 -3.96 -0.02 1.66
C PHE A 86 -4.84 -0.09 0.41
N SER A 87 -4.42 -0.81 -0.63
CA SER A 87 -5.22 -1.04 -1.82
C SER A 87 -5.31 -2.53 -2.06
N PHE A 88 -6.53 -3.04 -2.27
CA PHE A 88 -6.74 -4.42 -2.72
C PHE A 88 -7.70 -4.42 -3.90
N PHE A 89 -7.32 -5.08 -4.98
CA PHE A 89 -8.22 -5.31 -6.10
C PHE A 89 -8.01 -6.65 -6.80
N THR A 90 -9.11 -7.22 -7.28
CA THR A 90 -9.13 -8.49 -8.03
C THR A 90 -9.37 -8.26 -9.52
N THR A 91 -9.09 -9.27 -10.34
CA THR A 91 -9.60 -9.38 -11.71
C THR A 91 -11.13 -9.53 -11.70
N ASP A 92 -11.76 -9.41 -12.87
CA ASP A 92 -13.20 -9.70 -13.07
C ASP A 92 -13.54 -11.16 -12.72
N ASP A 93 -12.60 -12.08 -12.93
CA ASP A 93 -12.75 -13.50 -12.61
C ASP A 93 -12.63 -13.77 -11.09
N GLY A 94 -12.03 -12.83 -10.34
CA GLY A 94 -11.87 -12.87 -8.89
C GLY A 94 -10.48 -13.30 -8.42
N ASP A 95 -9.51 -13.35 -9.31
CA ASP A 95 -8.11 -13.57 -8.96
C ASP A 95 -7.54 -12.31 -8.32
N ILE A 96 -6.68 -12.47 -7.32
CA ILE A 96 -6.01 -11.31 -6.73
C ILE A 96 -5.11 -10.70 -7.80
N TYR A 97 -5.41 -9.47 -8.21
CA TYR A 97 -4.52 -8.75 -9.10
C TYR A 97 -3.41 -8.08 -8.29
N GLN A 98 -3.80 -7.38 -7.21
CA GLN A 98 -2.84 -6.63 -6.39
C GLN A 98 -3.37 -6.38 -4.98
N ALA A 99 -2.45 -6.46 -4.02
CA ALA A 99 -2.57 -5.81 -2.72
C ALA A 99 -1.34 -4.92 -2.47
N SER A 100 -1.52 -3.69 -2.02
CA SER A 100 -0.40 -2.80 -1.71
C SER A 100 -0.65 -1.98 -0.47
N LEU A 101 0.42 -1.54 0.16
CA LEU A 101 0.39 -0.60 1.27
C LEU A 101 1.40 0.50 0.98
N GLU A 102 0.93 1.75 0.95
CA GLU A 102 1.75 2.91 0.57
C GLU A 102 1.72 3.98 1.66
N GLY A 103 2.90 4.44 2.08
CA GLY A 103 3.08 5.61 2.93
C GLY A 103 3.43 6.85 2.10
N TRP A 104 2.61 7.91 2.14
CA TRP A 104 2.81 9.13 1.33
C TRP A 104 2.56 10.43 2.11
N LEU A 105 2.93 11.56 1.49
CA LEU A 105 2.80 12.92 2.06
C LEU A 105 1.62 13.74 1.52
N SER A 106 1.46 13.83 0.19
CA SER A 106 0.34 14.47 -0.50
C SER A 106 0.03 13.76 -1.83
N LYS A 107 -1.24 13.74 -2.27
CA LYS A 107 -1.62 13.33 -3.64
C LYS A 107 -1.88 14.52 -4.58
N GLU A 108 -1.76 15.78 -4.13
CA GLU A 108 -2.02 16.97 -4.96
C GLU A 108 -0.81 17.38 -5.82
N GLY A 109 -0.90 17.23 -7.15
CA GLY A 109 0.07 17.79 -8.11
C GLY A 109 0.66 16.76 -9.08
N ASN A 110 1.38 17.23 -10.11
CA ASN A 110 2.09 16.38 -11.08
C ASN A 110 3.44 15.93 -10.50
N TYR A 111 3.44 14.97 -9.59
CA TYR A 111 4.67 14.43 -9.01
C TYR A 111 5.21 13.21 -9.76
N LYS A 112 6.54 13.05 -9.71
CA LYS A 112 7.25 11.84 -10.17
C LYS A 112 7.53 10.81 -9.07
N GLU A 113 7.62 11.18 -7.77
CA GLU A 113 7.43 10.28 -6.60
C GLU A 113 7.04 11.08 -5.34
N VAL A 114 6.00 10.63 -4.60
CA VAL A 114 5.53 11.14 -3.26
C VAL A 114 5.38 10.00 -2.25
N THR A 115 5.84 8.81 -2.64
CA THR A 115 5.77 7.57 -1.86
C THR A 115 7.03 7.45 -1.03
N LEU A 116 6.88 7.49 0.29
CA LEU A 116 7.98 7.36 1.25
C LEU A 116 8.35 5.90 1.48
N TRP A 117 7.34 5.05 1.42
CA TRP A 117 7.40 3.63 1.69
C TRP A 117 6.31 2.95 0.87
N SER A 118 6.61 1.88 0.16
CA SER A 118 5.58 1.00 -0.36
C SER A 118 6.00 -0.45 -0.26
N ASP A 119 4.99 -1.29 -0.09
CA ASP A 119 5.12 -2.72 -0.28
C ASP A 119 3.92 -3.21 -1.10
N LEU A 120 4.17 -4.23 -1.92
CA LEU A 120 3.29 -4.66 -2.98
C LEU A 120 3.33 -6.18 -3.09
N TYR A 121 2.15 -6.76 -3.02
CA TYR A 121 1.88 -8.11 -3.43
C TYR A 121 1.13 -8.09 -4.77
N ILE A 122 1.66 -8.79 -5.77
CA ILE A 122 0.98 -9.07 -7.02
C ILE A 122 0.54 -10.53 -6.96
N GLY A 123 -0.75 -10.80 -7.15
CA GLY A 123 -1.30 -12.14 -6.99
C GLY A 123 -1.00 -13.09 -8.14
N GLY A 124 -1.23 -14.38 -7.87
CA GLY A 124 -1.18 -15.47 -8.85
C GLY A 124 -2.56 -15.77 -9.47
N LEU A 125 -2.58 -16.65 -10.49
CA LEU A 125 -3.76 -17.06 -11.28
C LEU A 125 -4.84 -17.85 -10.49
N ASP A 126 -4.83 -17.78 -9.16
CA ASP A 126 -5.74 -18.53 -8.30
C ASP A 126 -6.97 -17.67 -7.94
N VAL A 127 -8.15 -18.22 -8.23
CA VAL A 127 -9.45 -17.58 -7.98
C VAL A 127 -9.82 -17.67 -6.49
N GLY A 128 -10.11 -16.53 -5.86
CA GLY A 128 -10.70 -16.44 -4.49
C GLY A 128 -9.67 -16.23 -3.36
N GLY A 129 -10.05 -15.81 -2.15
CA GLY A 129 -11.34 -15.64 -1.47
C GLY A 129 -11.67 -14.23 -0.92
N GLY A 130 -11.30 -13.19 -1.67
CA GLY A 130 -11.84 -11.84 -1.48
C GLY A 130 -11.40 -11.19 -0.16
N SER A 131 -12.37 -10.88 0.71
CA SER A 131 -12.14 -10.10 1.93
C SER A 131 -11.23 -10.75 2.98
N LEU A 132 -11.07 -12.10 2.96
CA LEU A 132 -10.20 -12.81 3.90
C LEU A 132 -8.74 -12.64 3.50
N GLU A 133 -8.43 -12.86 2.22
CA GLU A 133 -7.11 -12.70 1.65
C GLU A 133 -6.68 -11.24 1.67
N ALA A 134 -7.60 -10.30 1.43
CA ALA A 134 -7.34 -8.89 1.65
C ALA A 134 -6.95 -8.59 3.10
N ALA A 135 -7.54 -9.28 4.08
CA ALA A 135 -7.22 -9.10 5.48
C ALA A 135 -5.86 -9.72 5.85
N ASP A 136 -5.52 -10.88 5.29
CA ASP A 136 -4.24 -11.54 5.51
C ASP A 136 -3.08 -10.76 4.88
N LEU A 137 -3.26 -10.26 3.64
CA LEU A 137 -2.29 -9.40 2.97
C LEU A 137 -2.15 -8.04 3.67
N ALA A 138 -3.25 -7.47 4.19
CA ALA A 138 -3.17 -6.26 5.01
C ALA A 138 -2.32 -6.47 6.28
N ASP A 139 -2.41 -7.64 6.92
CA ASP A 139 -1.60 -7.97 8.09
C ASP A 139 -0.12 -8.14 7.77
N GLU A 140 0.20 -8.80 6.65
CA GLU A 140 1.57 -8.98 6.19
C GLU A 140 2.22 -7.62 5.88
N LEU A 141 1.57 -6.82 5.03
CA LEU A 141 2.10 -5.53 4.60
C LEU A 141 2.21 -4.53 5.77
N VAL A 142 1.26 -4.52 6.71
CA VAL A 142 1.34 -3.63 7.88
C VAL A 142 2.42 -4.08 8.86
N ALA A 143 2.65 -5.39 9.02
CA ALA A 143 3.74 -5.90 9.85
C ALA A 143 5.10 -5.44 9.30
N ASP A 144 5.24 -5.43 7.98
CA ASP A 144 6.41 -4.94 7.27
C ASP A 144 6.65 -3.44 7.43
N PHE A 145 5.59 -2.63 7.31
CA PHE A 145 5.64 -1.21 7.63
C PHE A 145 6.05 -0.97 9.09
N ILE A 146 5.46 -1.70 10.03
CA ILE A 146 5.78 -1.60 11.48
C ILE A 146 7.24 -1.93 11.73
N ALA A 147 7.78 -2.96 11.07
CA ALA A 147 9.17 -3.35 11.21
C ALA A 147 10.12 -2.22 10.76
N ASP A 148 9.83 -1.57 9.63
CA ASP A 148 10.65 -0.47 9.12
C ASP A 148 10.48 0.82 9.92
N TRP A 149 9.25 1.12 10.35
CA TRP A 149 8.99 2.25 11.24
C TRP A 149 9.86 2.17 12.49
N LYS A 150 9.89 0.99 13.13
CA LYS A 150 10.67 0.75 14.35
C LYS A 150 12.18 0.94 14.17
N LYS A 151 12.73 0.73 12.96
CA LYS A 151 14.15 0.99 12.66
C LYS A 151 14.50 2.49 12.68
N THR A 152 13.49 3.36 12.55
CA THR A 152 13.68 4.82 12.46
C THR A 152 13.31 5.59 13.72
N THR A 153 12.62 4.94 14.65
CA THR A 153 12.32 5.46 15.98
C THR A 153 13.46 5.13 16.94
N HIS A 154 14.00 6.17 17.58
CA HIS A 154 15.10 6.13 18.57
C HIS A 154 14.85 5.16 19.72
#